data_AF-A0A9D6TYV7-F1
#
_entry.id   AF-A0A9D6TYV7-F1
#
_cell.length_a   1.000
_cell.length_b   1.000
_cell.length_c   1.000
_cell.angle_alpha   90.00
_cell.angle_beta   90.00
_cell.angle_gamma   90.00
#
_symmetry.space_group_name_H-M   'P 1'
#
loop_
_entity.id
_entity.type
_entity.pdbx_description
1 polymer ?
#
loop_
_entity_poly.entity_id
_entity_poly.type
_entity_poly.pdbx_seq_one_letter_code
_entity_poly.pdbx_strand_id
1 'polypeptide(L)'
;QIVELFVTINAKHTRLNPSHIISLAGRKLYPDPNQALAHDEIRSLNEDDTSPLHGEIKMLGTGRGRVSQAPLAEEIVDFLETVEKIGGAARIQELRQGAKRFFLNYVKTLSTTFPAAWAGRKYSIKTGAALRAFIRVAPDVMARARELRRDPFDLNAIREAVRPWGERLRDRRFETEGEWKLKLAGGTRGTVEILTRELRDALR
;
A
#
# COMPACT_ATOMS: atom_id res chain seq x y z
N GLN A 1 27.00 15.89 1.56
CA GLN A 1 27.40 17.32 1.57
C GLN A 1 26.67 18.18 0.53
N ILE A 2 26.90 18.08 -0.79
CA ILE A 2 26.22 18.99 -1.77
C ILE A 2 24.69 18.81 -1.79
N VAL A 3 24.21 17.58 -1.66
CA VAL A 3 22.78 17.23 -1.77
C VAL A 3 21.99 17.66 -0.52
N GLU A 4 22.49 17.43 0.69
CA GLU A 4 21.88 17.92 1.94
C GLU A 4 21.74 19.44 2.00
N LEU A 5 22.75 20.16 1.48
CA LEU A 5 22.74 21.61 1.41
C LEU A 5 21.63 22.10 0.45
N PHE A 6 21.45 21.43 -0.69
CA PHE A 6 20.41 21.74 -1.67
C PHE A 6 18.99 21.54 -1.11
N VAL A 7 18.77 20.52 -0.27
CA VAL A 7 17.49 20.26 0.40
C VAL A 7 17.20 21.29 1.48
N THR A 8 18.20 21.59 2.32
CA THR A 8 18.04 22.52 3.44
C THR A 8 17.73 23.93 2.94
N ILE A 9 18.36 24.35 1.84
CA ILE A 9 18.13 25.66 1.23
C ILE A 9 16.73 25.72 0.58
N ASN A 10 16.32 24.72 -0.20
CA ASN A 10 15.03 24.75 -0.90
C ASN A 10 13.81 24.50 -0.01
N ALA A 11 13.93 23.69 1.04
CA ALA A 11 12.86 23.51 2.02
C ALA A 11 12.58 24.81 2.80
N LYS A 12 13.62 25.61 3.10
CA LYS A 12 13.49 26.88 3.84
C LYS A 12 13.10 28.07 2.96
N HIS A 13 13.58 28.17 1.72
CA HIS A 13 13.32 29.33 0.85
C HIS A 13 12.12 29.18 -0.09
N THR A 14 11.73 27.96 -0.49
CA THR A 14 10.74 27.75 -1.57
C THR A 14 9.43 27.08 -1.13
N ARG A 15 9.29 26.70 0.15
CA ARG A 15 8.14 25.92 0.71
C ARG A 15 7.80 24.66 -0.11
N LEU A 16 8.79 24.07 -0.77
CA LEU A 16 8.62 22.78 -1.43
C LEU A 16 8.42 21.70 -0.35
N ASN A 17 7.40 20.86 -0.52
CA ASN A 17 7.16 19.74 0.39
C ASN A 17 8.39 18.81 0.34
N PRO A 18 8.92 18.32 1.48
CA PRO A 18 10.06 17.40 1.51
C PRO A 18 9.95 16.23 0.53
N SER A 19 8.73 15.72 0.32
CA SER A 19 8.46 14.66 -0.67
C SER A 19 8.79 15.01 -2.13
N HIS A 20 8.82 16.29 -2.51
CA HIS A 20 9.25 16.75 -3.85
C HIS A 20 10.76 16.76 -4.00
N ILE A 21 11.46 17.19 -2.96
CA ILE A 21 12.92 17.32 -2.98
C ILE A 21 13.58 15.93 -3.01
N ILE A 22 12.98 14.97 -2.32
CA ILE A 22 13.52 13.62 -2.22
C ILE A 22 13.47 12.87 -3.56
N SER A 23 12.49 13.17 -4.42
CA SER A 23 12.41 12.53 -5.74
C SER A 23 13.39 13.05 -6.77
N LEU A 24 14.00 14.22 -6.57
CA LEU A 24 14.96 14.79 -7.52
C LEU A 24 16.37 14.20 -7.35
N ALA A 25 16.72 13.67 -6.16
CA ALA A 25 18.06 13.12 -5.89
C ALA A 25 18.09 11.60 -5.62
N GLY A 26 16.96 10.91 -5.74
CA GLY A 26 16.85 9.46 -5.52
C GLY A 26 17.06 9.01 -4.07
N ARG A 27 17.31 7.70 -3.86
CA ARG A 27 17.46 7.03 -2.54
C ARG A 27 18.37 7.73 -1.53
N LYS A 28 19.34 8.54 -1.98
CA LYS A 28 20.38 9.19 -1.15
C LYS A 28 19.86 10.26 -0.18
N LEU A 29 18.58 10.61 -0.23
CA LEU A 29 17.98 11.67 0.59
C LEU A 29 17.09 11.20 1.74
N TYR A 30 16.74 9.92 1.81
CA TYR A 30 16.02 9.39 2.97
C TYR A 30 17.04 8.98 4.04
N PRO A 31 17.01 9.60 5.24
CA PRO A 31 17.84 9.15 6.35
C PRO A 31 17.43 7.74 6.81
N ASP A 32 16.15 7.41 6.64
CA ASP A 32 15.56 6.13 7.01
C ASP A 32 15.44 5.18 5.79
N PRO A 33 16.11 4.01 5.81
CA PRO A 33 15.98 2.99 4.79
C PRO A 33 14.55 2.48 4.57
N ASN A 34 13.71 2.42 5.61
CA ASN A 34 12.31 1.97 5.47
C ASN A 34 11.49 3.02 4.71
N GLN A 35 11.72 4.30 4.97
CA GLN A 35 11.10 5.38 4.21
C GLN A 35 11.50 5.34 2.72
N ALA A 36 12.78 5.12 2.42
CA ALA A 36 13.25 4.96 1.05
C ALA A 36 12.55 3.81 0.33
N LEU A 37 12.51 2.64 0.98
CA LEU A 37 11.87 1.45 0.44
C LEU A 37 10.38 1.69 0.20
N ALA A 38 9.66 2.27 1.16
CA ALA A 38 8.24 2.56 1.02
C ALA A 38 7.92 3.40 -0.23
N HIS A 39 8.70 4.45 -0.49
CA HIS A 39 8.54 5.27 -1.68
C HIS A 39 8.90 4.55 -2.98
N ASP A 40 9.92 3.70 -2.96
CA ASP A 40 10.28 2.86 -4.11
C ASP A 40 9.17 1.85 -4.44
N GLU A 41 8.50 1.30 -3.42
CA GLU A 41 7.38 0.37 -3.61
C GLU A 41 6.14 1.08 -4.17
N ILE A 42 5.78 2.25 -3.65
CA ILE A 42 4.68 3.06 -4.21
C ILE A 42 4.98 3.46 -5.66
N ARG A 43 6.22 3.84 -5.96
CA ARG A 43 6.66 4.11 -7.33
C ARG A 43 6.51 2.88 -8.21
N SER A 44 7.00 1.73 -7.77
CA SER A 44 6.89 0.46 -8.52
C SER A 44 5.44 0.10 -8.80
N LEU A 45 4.54 0.26 -7.83
CA LEU A 45 3.10 0.03 -8.01
C LEU A 45 2.46 0.97 -9.03
N ASN A 46 2.98 2.18 -9.21
CA ASN A 46 2.44 3.17 -10.14
C ASN A 46 3.08 3.13 -11.54
N GLU A 47 4.36 2.77 -11.65
CA GLU A 47 5.13 2.84 -12.90
C GLU A 47 5.24 1.49 -13.62
N ASP A 48 5.11 0.35 -12.92
CA ASP A 48 5.15 -0.98 -13.56
C ASP A 48 3.87 -1.23 -14.39
N ASP A 49 4.02 -1.47 -15.69
CA ASP A 49 2.89 -1.68 -16.62
C ASP A 49 2.04 -2.92 -16.28
N THR A 50 2.59 -3.88 -15.53
CA THR A 50 1.86 -5.07 -15.07
C THR A 50 1.11 -4.84 -13.77
N SER A 51 1.29 -3.68 -13.13
CA SER A 51 0.60 -3.33 -11.89
C SER A 51 -0.85 -2.91 -12.17
N PRO A 52 -1.85 -3.45 -11.45
CA PRO A 52 -3.22 -2.96 -11.53
C PRO A 52 -3.43 -1.53 -11.00
N LEU A 53 -2.40 -0.92 -10.39
CA LEU A 53 -2.37 0.48 -9.97
C LEU A 53 -1.53 1.38 -10.89
N HIS A 54 -1.12 0.88 -12.06
CA HIS A 54 -0.36 1.67 -13.02
C HIS A 54 -1.06 3.01 -13.33
N GLY A 55 -0.35 4.11 -13.09
CA GLY A 55 -0.85 5.48 -13.29
C GLY A 55 -1.96 5.96 -12.33
N GLU A 56 -2.36 5.16 -11.33
CA GLU A 56 -3.44 5.50 -10.39
C GLU A 56 -2.96 6.38 -9.22
N ILE A 57 -1.65 6.46 -8.98
CA ILE A 57 -1.04 7.18 -7.85
C ILE A 57 -0.43 8.50 -8.33
N LYS A 58 -0.79 9.60 -7.67
CA LYS A 58 -0.19 10.93 -7.86
C LYS A 58 1.21 10.93 -7.26
N MET A 59 2.20 10.74 -8.12
CA MET A 59 3.60 10.87 -7.76
C MET A 59 3.94 12.35 -7.54
N LEU A 60 4.63 12.68 -6.45
CA LEU A 60 5.13 14.04 -6.20
C LEU A 60 4.03 15.10 -6.19
N GLY A 61 2.83 14.78 -5.68
CA GLY A 61 1.72 15.74 -5.57
C GLY A 61 1.27 16.39 -6.90
N THR A 62 1.81 15.93 -8.03
CA THR A 62 1.55 16.40 -9.38
C THR A 62 1.22 15.16 -10.25
N GLY A 63 0.62 15.35 -11.42
CA GLY A 63 0.23 14.22 -12.29
C GLY A 63 -1.23 13.76 -12.17
N ARG A 64 -1.56 12.74 -12.98
CA ARG A 64 -2.94 12.35 -13.33
C ARG A 64 -3.59 11.32 -12.42
N GLY A 65 -2.83 10.70 -11.50
CA GLY A 65 -3.35 9.69 -10.58
C GLY A 65 -4.48 10.24 -9.70
N ARG A 66 -5.19 9.38 -8.99
CA ARG A 66 -6.31 9.78 -8.11
C ARG A 66 -5.93 9.77 -6.64
N VAL A 67 -4.92 8.99 -6.26
CA VAL A 67 -4.52 8.80 -4.86
C VAL A 67 -3.14 9.38 -4.60
N SER A 68 -2.97 10.14 -3.52
CA SER A 68 -1.66 10.70 -3.15
C SER A 68 -0.70 9.62 -2.65
N GLN A 69 0.57 9.67 -3.08
CA GLN A 69 1.60 8.71 -2.65
C GLN A 69 1.90 8.74 -1.14
N ALA A 70 1.90 9.93 -0.50
CA ALA A 70 2.47 10.08 0.83
C ALA A 70 1.73 9.26 1.91
N PRO A 71 0.39 9.29 1.99
CA PRO A 71 -0.34 8.46 2.94
C PRO A 71 -0.21 6.96 2.68
N LEU A 72 0.12 6.53 1.45
CA LEU A 72 0.36 5.11 1.14
C LEU A 72 1.76 4.69 1.56
N ALA A 73 2.76 5.55 1.33
CA ALA A 73 4.12 5.32 1.77
C ALA A 73 4.19 5.23 3.30
N GLU A 74 3.47 6.10 4.02
CA GLU A 74 3.35 6.04 5.49
C GLU A 74 2.84 4.66 5.96
N GLU A 75 1.82 4.08 5.33
CA GLU A 75 1.36 2.73 5.70
C GLU A 75 2.40 1.64 5.40
N ILE A 76 3.22 1.79 4.35
CA ILE A 76 4.30 0.84 4.07
C ILE A 76 5.43 0.98 5.10
N VAL A 77 5.74 2.19 5.57
CA VAL A 77 6.70 2.39 6.67
C VAL A 77 6.19 1.72 7.94
N ASP A 78 4.95 1.98 8.35
CA ASP A 78 4.33 1.35 9.52
C ASP A 78 4.32 -0.18 9.41
N PHE A 79 4.05 -0.70 8.21
CA PHE A 79 4.14 -2.12 7.88
C PHE A 79 5.54 -2.69 8.11
N LEU A 80 6.57 -2.06 7.56
CA LEU A 80 7.97 -2.48 7.71
C LEU A 80 8.39 -2.46 9.18
N GLU A 81 8.09 -1.39 9.90
CA GLU A 81 8.38 -1.28 11.33
C GLU A 81 7.67 -2.36 12.15
N THR A 82 6.41 -2.66 11.83
CA THR A 82 5.64 -3.70 12.53
C THR A 82 6.28 -5.07 12.33
N VAL A 83 6.69 -5.39 11.10
CA VAL A 83 7.37 -6.66 10.81
C VAL A 83 8.73 -6.74 11.50
N GLU A 84 9.49 -5.63 11.55
CA GLU A 84 10.76 -5.56 12.27
C GLU A 84 10.58 -5.78 13.78
N LYS A 85 9.60 -5.10 14.41
CA LYS A 85 9.29 -5.23 15.84
C LYS A 85 8.87 -6.65 16.25
N ILE A 86 8.04 -7.31 15.43
CA ILE A 86 7.50 -8.65 15.74
C ILE A 86 8.47 -9.75 15.30
N GLY A 87 9.18 -9.54 14.20
CA GLY A 87 9.92 -10.57 13.47
C GLY A 87 11.43 -10.55 13.63
N GLY A 88 11.99 -9.45 14.14
CA GLY A 88 13.43 -9.24 14.27
C GLY A 88 14.15 -9.04 12.94
N ALA A 89 15.49 -8.89 13.04
CA ALA A 89 16.37 -8.50 11.94
C ALA A 89 16.29 -9.43 10.71
N ALA A 90 16.19 -10.75 10.91
CA ALA A 90 16.15 -11.70 9.79
C ALA A 90 14.87 -11.54 8.94
N ARG A 91 13.70 -11.39 9.59
CA ARG A 91 12.42 -11.26 8.87
C ARG A 91 12.31 -9.93 8.13
N ILE A 92 12.80 -8.84 8.72
CA ILE A 92 12.80 -7.56 8.01
C ILE A 92 13.75 -7.57 6.81
N GLN A 93 14.90 -8.26 6.89
CA GLN A 93 15.80 -8.38 5.73
C GLN A 93 15.20 -9.21 4.59
N GLU A 94 14.54 -10.33 4.91
CA GLU A 94 13.76 -11.11 3.94
C GLU A 94 12.69 -10.22 3.27
N LEU A 95 11.93 -9.49 4.08
CA LEU A 95 10.88 -8.59 3.58
C LEU A 95 11.44 -7.48 2.71
N ARG A 96 12.54 -6.82 3.10
CA ARG A 96 13.17 -5.75 2.30
C ARG A 96 13.61 -6.25 0.93
N GLN A 97 14.05 -7.50 0.81
CA GLN A 97 14.43 -8.12 -0.46
C GLN A 97 13.20 -8.49 -1.32
N GLY A 98 12.11 -8.92 -0.68
CA GLY A 98 10.90 -9.38 -1.35
C GLY A 98 9.78 -8.35 -1.51
N ALA A 99 9.89 -7.15 -0.92
CA ALA A 99 8.81 -6.17 -0.81
C ALA A 99 8.15 -5.86 -2.16
N LYS A 100 8.94 -5.54 -3.18
CA LYS A 100 8.46 -5.31 -4.55
C LYS A 100 7.66 -6.47 -5.12
N ARG A 101 8.19 -7.68 -5.01
CA ARG A 101 7.49 -8.87 -5.48
C ARG A 101 6.17 -9.06 -4.73
N PHE A 102 6.20 -8.90 -3.40
CA PHE A 102 5.01 -9.01 -2.56
C PHE A 102 3.93 -8.00 -2.97
N PHE A 103 4.23 -6.70 -2.97
CA PHE A 103 3.22 -5.67 -3.23
C PHE A 103 2.64 -5.76 -4.66
N LEU A 104 3.47 -6.05 -5.67
CA LEU A 104 2.97 -6.27 -7.03
C LEU A 104 2.03 -7.48 -7.09
N ASN A 105 2.42 -8.62 -6.50
CA ASN A 105 1.59 -9.82 -6.47
C ASN A 105 0.32 -9.62 -5.64
N TYR A 106 0.41 -8.88 -4.55
CA TYR A 106 -0.71 -8.59 -3.67
C TYR A 106 -1.76 -7.73 -4.36
N VAL A 107 -1.36 -6.64 -5.03
CA VAL A 107 -2.29 -5.80 -5.80
C VAL A 107 -2.87 -6.55 -7.00
N LYS A 108 -2.08 -7.39 -7.70
CA LYS A 108 -2.59 -8.32 -8.73
C LYS A 108 -3.63 -9.29 -8.18
N THR A 109 -3.43 -9.76 -6.95
CA THR A 109 -4.40 -10.64 -6.30
C THR A 109 -5.68 -9.87 -5.99
N LEU A 110 -5.59 -8.69 -5.38
CA LEU A 110 -6.76 -7.84 -5.08
C LEU A 110 -7.64 -7.57 -6.31
N SER A 111 -7.03 -7.26 -7.45
CA SER A 111 -7.79 -7.00 -8.69
C SER A 111 -8.53 -8.24 -9.21
N THR A 112 -8.00 -9.45 -8.94
CA THR A 112 -8.67 -10.71 -9.30
C THR A 112 -9.65 -11.21 -8.25
N THR A 113 -9.45 -10.86 -6.98
CA THR A 113 -10.36 -11.20 -5.87
C THR A 113 -11.63 -10.34 -5.91
N PHE A 114 -11.52 -9.10 -6.38
CA PHE A 114 -12.63 -8.15 -6.51
C PHE A 114 -12.72 -7.58 -7.94
N PRO A 115 -12.99 -8.42 -8.95
CA PRO A 115 -12.86 -8.01 -10.35
C PRO A 115 -13.86 -6.93 -10.76
N ALA A 116 -15.11 -6.99 -10.29
CA ALA A 116 -16.12 -6.00 -10.63
C ALA A 116 -15.85 -4.67 -9.93
N ALA A 117 -15.43 -4.72 -8.65
CA ALA A 117 -15.08 -3.53 -7.90
C ALA A 117 -13.83 -2.85 -8.47
N TRP A 118 -12.82 -3.62 -8.88
CA TRP A 118 -11.56 -3.07 -9.39
C TRP A 118 -11.72 -2.35 -10.73
N ALA A 119 -12.52 -2.93 -11.63
CA ALA A 119 -12.78 -2.36 -12.96
C ALA A 119 -13.88 -1.27 -12.95
N GLY A 120 -14.85 -1.37 -12.04
CA GLY A 120 -16.03 -0.51 -12.03
C GLY A 120 -15.78 0.89 -11.47
N ARG A 121 -16.33 1.90 -12.14
CA ARG A 121 -16.22 3.31 -11.69
C ARG A 121 -17.12 3.66 -10.49
N LYS A 122 -18.12 2.83 -10.21
CA LYS A 122 -19.06 2.99 -9.09
C LYS A 122 -18.56 2.41 -7.77
N TYR A 123 -17.27 2.03 -7.70
CA TYR A 123 -16.67 1.40 -6.53
C TYR A 123 -15.52 2.24 -5.98
N SER A 124 -15.31 2.16 -4.68
CA SER A 124 -14.31 2.92 -3.93
C SER A 124 -13.06 2.10 -3.57
N ILE A 125 -12.88 0.92 -4.17
CA ILE A 125 -11.77 -0.01 -3.86
C ILE A 125 -10.38 0.58 -4.15
N LYS A 126 -10.27 1.49 -5.12
CA LYS A 126 -9.02 2.21 -5.46
C LYS A 126 -8.90 3.58 -4.79
N THR A 127 -9.75 3.91 -3.82
CA THR A 127 -9.62 5.17 -3.06
C THR A 127 -8.44 5.12 -2.10
N GLY A 128 -7.94 6.29 -1.69
CA GLY A 128 -6.86 6.36 -0.70
C GLY A 128 -7.19 5.66 0.62
N ALA A 129 -8.46 5.67 1.06
CA ALA A 129 -8.87 4.94 2.26
C ALA A 129 -8.77 3.41 2.05
N ALA A 130 -9.30 2.90 0.94
CA ALA A 130 -9.28 1.46 0.66
C ALA A 130 -7.85 0.93 0.50
N LEU A 131 -7.02 1.62 -0.30
CA LEU A 131 -5.63 1.21 -0.53
C LEU A 131 -4.80 1.22 0.77
N ARG A 132 -5.00 2.22 1.63
CA ARG A 132 -4.33 2.25 2.95
C ARG A 132 -4.75 1.06 3.82
N ALA A 133 -6.04 0.73 3.87
CA ALA A 133 -6.53 -0.42 4.62
C ALA A 133 -5.94 -1.74 4.10
N PHE A 134 -5.82 -1.90 2.78
CA PHE A 134 -5.17 -3.07 2.18
C PHE A 134 -3.69 -3.19 2.55
N ILE A 135 -2.94 -2.08 2.54
CA ILE A 135 -1.53 -2.08 2.98
C ILE A 135 -1.44 -2.45 4.46
N ARG A 136 -2.31 -1.88 5.30
CA ARG A 136 -2.31 -2.13 6.75
C ARG A 136 -2.58 -3.58 7.15
N VAL A 137 -3.34 -4.32 6.34
CA VAL A 137 -3.60 -5.76 6.56
C VAL A 137 -2.56 -6.67 5.89
N ALA A 138 -1.58 -6.13 5.16
CA ALA A 138 -0.54 -6.93 4.51
C ALA A 138 0.22 -7.88 5.44
N PRO A 139 0.60 -7.52 6.69
CA PRO A 139 1.23 -8.48 7.62
C PRO A 139 0.35 -9.70 7.89
N ASP A 140 -0.96 -9.50 8.04
CA ASP A 140 -1.92 -10.56 8.31
C ASP A 140 -2.03 -11.51 7.10
N VAL A 141 -1.99 -10.99 5.87
CA VAL A 141 -1.96 -11.79 4.65
C VAL A 141 -0.68 -12.62 4.55
N MET A 142 0.48 -12.01 4.83
CA MET A 142 1.75 -12.72 4.86
C MET A 142 1.78 -13.80 5.95
N ALA A 143 1.24 -13.51 7.13
CA ALA A 143 1.12 -14.48 8.22
C ALA A 143 0.23 -15.66 7.79
N ARG A 144 -0.91 -15.38 7.16
CA ARG A 144 -1.82 -16.41 6.65
C ARG A 144 -1.18 -17.30 5.58
N ALA A 145 -0.43 -16.71 4.63
CA ALA A 145 0.31 -17.49 3.64
C ALA A 145 1.35 -18.43 4.30
N ARG A 146 2.02 -17.97 5.36
CA ARG A 146 2.95 -18.80 6.15
C ARG A 146 2.23 -19.91 6.93
N GLU A 147 1.06 -19.65 7.51
CA GLU A 147 0.23 -20.68 8.16
C GLU A 147 -0.18 -21.79 7.18
N LEU A 148 -0.44 -21.43 5.92
CA LEU A 148 -0.69 -22.36 4.82
C LEU A 148 0.56 -23.09 4.33
N ARG A 149 1.73 -22.87 4.97
CA ARG A 149 3.04 -23.41 4.62
C ARG A 149 3.46 -23.08 3.17
N ARG A 150 3.15 -21.85 2.73
CA ARG A 150 3.51 -21.32 1.41
C ARG A 150 4.46 -20.13 1.54
N ASP A 151 5.16 -19.82 0.45
CA ASP A 151 5.99 -18.62 0.32
C ASP A 151 5.08 -17.37 0.33
N PRO A 152 5.18 -16.46 1.32
CA PRO A 152 4.33 -15.28 1.40
C PRO A 152 4.56 -14.26 0.27
N PHE A 153 5.63 -14.39 -0.52
CA PHE A 153 5.93 -13.54 -1.67
C PHE A 153 5.37 -14.10 -2.99
N ASP A 154 4.90 -15.34 -2.99
CA ASP A 154 4.35 -16.00 -4.17
C ASP A 154 2.91 -15.58 -4.49
N LEU A 155 2.61 -15.42 -5.78
CA LEU A 155 1.28 -14.98 -6.23
C LEU A 155 0.17 -15.96 -5.84
N ASN A 156 0.40 -17.27 -5.97
CA ASN A 156 -0.62 -18.27 -5.66
C ASN A 156 -0.81 -18.39 -4.15
N ALA A 157 0.27 -18.28 -3.38
CA ALA A 157 0.20 -18.24 -1.92
C ALA A 157 -0.65 -17.07 -1.42
N ILE A 158 -0.43 -15.87 -1.97
CA ILE A 158 -1.21 -14.67 -1.63
C ILE A 158 -2.67 -14.85 -2.05
N ARG A 159 -2.93 -15.42 -3.24
CA ARG A 159 -4.29 -15.74 -3.71
C ARG A 159 -5.04 -16.65 -2.75
N GLU A 160 -4.43 -17.74 -2.30
CA GLU A 160 -5.05 -18.64 -1.32
C GLU A 160 -5.25 -17.97 0.03
N ALA A 161 -4.29 -17.16 0.48
CA ALA A 161 -4.38 -16.45 1.75
C ALA A 161 -5.58 -15.48 1.79
N VAL A 162 -5.86 -14.77 0.69
CA VAL A 162 -6.97 -13.80 0.62
C VAL A 162 -8.27 -14.37 0.07
N ARG A 163 -8.33 -15.66 -0.29
CA ARG A 163 -9.55 -16.31 -0.81
C ARG A 163 -10.80 -16.01 0.02
N PRO A 164 -10.76 -16.03 1.37
CA PRO A 164 -11.93 -15.69 2.21
C PRO A 164 -12.52 -14.29 1.95
N TRP A 165 -11.73 -13.32 1.49
CA TRP A 165 -12.23 -12.00 1.14
C TRP A 165 -13.18 -12.02 -0.05
N GLY A 166 -12.87 -12.81 -1.08
CA GLY A 166 -13.74 -13.01 -2.24
C GLY A 166 -15.04 -13.71 -1.87
N GLU A 167 -15.01 -14.61 -0.89
CA GLU A 167 -16.18 -15.36 -0.43
C GLU A 167 -17.11 -14.50 0.46
N ARG A 168 -16.51 -13.75 1.40
CA ARG A 168 -17.22 -13.06 2.50
C ARG A 168 -17.50 -11.59 2.24
N LEU A 169 -16.51 -10.82 1.76
CA LEU A 169 -16.66 -9.38 1.51
C LEU A 169 -17.28 -9.12 0.14
N ARG A 170 -16.75 -9.80 -0.90
CA ARG A 170 -17.15 -9.66 -2.31
C ARG A 170 -17.01 -8.21 -2.83
N ASP A 171 -17.29 -8.01 -4.12
CA ASP A 171 -17.22 -6.68 -4.76
C ASP A 171 -18.17 -5.65 -4.13
N ARG A 172 -19.36 -6.10 -3.67
CA ARG A 172 -20.41 -5.22 -3.12
C ARG A 172 -19.93 -4.38 -1.95
N ARG A 173 -18.96 -4.87 -1.16
CA ARG A 173 -18.40 -4.14 -0.02
C ARG A 173 -17.84 -2.79 -0.44
N PHE A 174 -17.35 -2.69 -1.66
CA PHE A 174 -16.71 -1.49 -2.18
C PHE A 174 -17.65 -0.62 -3.02
N GLU A 175 -18.94 -0.94 -3.17
CA GLU A 175 -19.88 -0.14 -3.96
C GLU A 175 -20.07 1.24 -3.31
N THR A 176 -19.74 2.31 -4.05
CA THR A 176 -19.63 3.67 -3.53
C THR A 176 -20.92 4.16 -2.89
N GLU A 177 -22.05 4.05 -3.60
CA GLU A 177 -23.38 4.43 -3.07
C GLU A 177 -24.04 3.32 -2.24
N GLY A 178 -23.37 2.17 -2.08
CA GLY A 178 -23.84 1.02 -1.31
C GLY A 178 -23.11 0.87 0.02
N GLU A 179 -22.55 -0.32 0.26
CA GLU A 179 -21.87 -0.65 1.52
C GLU A 179 -20.73 0.32 1.88
N TRP A 180 -20.08 0.93 0.88
CA TRP A 180 -19.02 1.90 1.15
C TRP A 180 -19.57 3.08 1.96
N LYS A 181 -20.59 3.76 1.44
CA LYS A 181 -21.22 4.95 2.07
C LYS A 181 -21.82 4.64 3.42
N LEU A 182 -22.49 3.49 3.57
CA LEU A 182 -23.10 3.05 4.83
C LEU A 182 -22.08 2.85 5.95
N LYS A 183 -20.84 2.49 5.59
CA LYS A 183 -19.77 2.17 6.54
C LYS A 183 -18.68 3.25 6.62
N LEU A 184 -18.90 4.41 6.00
CA LEU A 184 -18.02 5.57 6.18
C LEU A 184 -18.06 6.00 7.65
N ALA A 185 -16.88 6.28 8.22
CA ALA A 185 -16.79 6.71 9.61
C ALA A 185 -15.93 7.96 9.77
N GLY A 186 -16.57 9.07 10.14
CA GLY A 186 -15.93 10.28 10.70
C GLY A 186 -14.76 10.88 9.92
N GLY A 187 -14.52 10.46 8.67
CA GLY A 187 -13.37 10.83 7.85
C GLY A 187 -12.55 9.63 7.34
N THR A 188 -11.43 9.94 6.68
CA THR A 188 -10.57 8.92 6.04
C THR A 188 -10.02 7.92 7.07
N ARG A 189 -9.54 8.39 8.23
CA ARG A 189 -8.92 7.54 9.25
C ARG A 189 -9.88 6.48 9.79
N GLY A 190 -11.08 6.88 10.23
CA GLY A 190 -12.08 5.93 10.74
C GLY A 190 -12.52 4.93 9.68
N THR A 191 -12.64 5.38 8.42
CA THR A 191 -12.93 4.49 7.28
C THR A 191 -11.83 3.45 7.06
N VAL A 192 -10.54 3.84 7.15
CA VAL A 192 -9.41 2.90 7.08
C VAL A 192 -9.47 1.89 8.22
N GLU A 193 -9.72 2.33 9.46
CA GLU A 193 -9.76 1.47 10.63
C GLU A 193 -10.89 0.43 10.54
N ILE A 194 -12.11 0.84 10.15
CA ILE A 194 -13.24 -0.07 9.95
C ILE A 194 -12.92 -1.11 8.87
N LEU A 195 -12.46 -0.67 7.70
CA LEU A 195 -12.17 -1.59 6.60
C LEU A 195 -11.02 -2.54 6.95
N THR A 196 -9.98 -2.06 7.65
CA THR A 196 -8.88 -2.90 8.12
C THR A 196 -9.39 -4.00 9.06
N ARG A 197 -10.30 -3.67 9.98
CA ARG A 197 -10.92 -4.65 10.87
C ARG A 197 -11.73 -5.68 10.10
N GLU A 198 -12.57 -5.25 9.16
CA GLU A 198 -13.36 -6.17 8.34
C GLU A 198 -12.48 -7.10 7.48
N LEU A 199 -11.39 -6.58 6.92
CA LEU A 199 -10.43 -7.39 6.17
C LEU A 199 -9.77 -8.44 7.08
N ARG A 200 -9.35 -8.08 8.29
CA ARG A 200 -8.77 -9.02 9.26
C ARG A 200 -9.78 -10.07 9.72
N ASP A 201 -10.99 -9.66 10.04
CA ASP A 201 -12.06 -10.58 10.47
C ASP A 201 -12.43 -11.55 9.34
N ALA A 202 -12.39 -11.09 8.08
CA ALA A 202 -12.64 -11.94 6.93
C ALA A 202 -11.52 -12.96 6.66
N LEU A 203 -10.29 -12.76 7.15
CA LEU A 203 -9.18 -13.73 7.00
C LEU A 203 -9.28 -14.93 7.95
N ARG A 204 -10.02 -14.81 9.06
CA ARG A 204 -10.17 -15.84 10.10
C ARG A 204 -11.14 -16.94 9.68
#